data_AF-A0AAD8C5F4-F1
#
_entry.id   AF-A0AAD8C5F4-F1
#
_cell.length_a   1.000
_cell.length_b   1.000
_cell.length_c   1.000
_cell.angle_alpha   90.00
_cell.angle_beta   90.00
_cell.angle_gamma   90.00
#
_symmetry.space_group_name_H-M   'P 1'
#
loop_
_entity.id
_entity.type
_entity.pdbx_description
1 polymer ?
#
loop_
_entity_poly.entity_id
_entity_poly.type
_entity_poly.pdbx_seq_one_letter_code
_entity_poly.pdbx_strand_id
1 'polypeptide(L)'
;MHVEFKKRTAMKIGLSKFCSLRPPWCITVDSSGAHAICVCETHQNLKLAAAALPVRTDYKDLLLKVVCSTENRECTLHRCSNCPGIDELKSYLEQLFDDADMDLDDTINYKRWTHDGQSKLQSVCETVVDFITSLCTSTDKTTDHHFTAKAQSSYLRHLKECLPVLRKFFCHCQSFNKPPEKERPIYLDG
;
A
#
# COMPACT_ATOMS: atom_id res chain seq x y z
N MET A 1 -25.84 4.13 0.85
CA MET A 1 -26.12 5.57 1.12
C MET A 1 -27.56 5.96 0.75
N HIS A 2 -28.01 5.77 -0.50
CA HIS A 2 -29.40 6.08 -0.92
C HIS A 2 -30.49 5.33 -0.13
N VAL A 3 -30.30 4.03 0.12
CA VAL A 3 -31.22 3.21 0.92
C VAL A 3 -31.38 3.76 2.35
N GLU A 4 -30.29 4.22 2.96
CA GLU A 4 -30.30 4.77 4.31
C GLU A 4 -30.92 6.17 4.36
N PHE A 5 -30.68 6.99 3.33
CA PHE A 5 -31.36 8.28 3.18
C PHE A 5 -32.88 8.13 3.13
N LYS A 6 -33.39 7.12 2.41
CA LYS A 6 -34.83 6.80 2.36
C LYS A 6 -35.39 6.29 3.70
N LYS A 7 -34.57 5.65 4.53
CA LYS A 7 -35.00 5.20 5.86
C LYS A 7 -35.10 6.35 6.86
N ARG A 8 -34.24 7.37 6.71
CA ARG A 8 -34.17 8.53 7.62
C ARG A 8 -35.00 9.72 7.19
N THR A 9 -35.36 9.77 5.91
CA THR A 9 -36.18 10.84 5.33
C THR A 9 -37.40 10.23 4.68
N ALA A 10 -38.58 10.78 4.90
CA ALA A 10 -39.81 10.37 4.21
C ALA A 10 -39.84 10.82 2.73
N MET A 11 -38.70 11.27 2.18
CA MET A 11 -38.60 11.82 0.84
C MET A 11 -38.57 10.70 -0.21
N LYS A 12 -39.53 10.74 -1.14
CA LYS A 12 -39.55 9.84 -2.30
C LYS A 12 -38.58 10.33 -3.38
N ILE A 13 -37.30 9.95 -3.26
CA ILE A 13 -36.27 10.27 -4.25
C ILE A 13 -35.74 9.02 -4.96
N GLY A 14 -35.67 9.06 -6.29
CA GLY A 14 -35.03 8.01 -7.11
C GLY A 14 -33.50 8.02 -6.95
N LEU A 15 -32.83 6.91 -7.25
CA LEU A 15 -31.37 6.80 -7.12
C LEU A 15 -30.64 7.83 -7.99
N SER A 16 -31.08 8.00 -9.24
CA SER A 16 -30.51 8.99 -10.17
C SER A 16 -30.59 10.42 -9.62
N LYS A 17 -31.78 10.83 -9.14
CA LYS A 17 -31.98 12.16 -8.55
C LYS A 17 -31.17 12.33 -7.26
N PHE A 18 -31.08 11.29 -6.43
CA PHE A 18 -30.23 11.30 -5.23
C PHE A 18 -28.75 11.51 -5.58
N CYS A 19 -28.24 10.82 -6.60
CA CYS A 19 -26.86 11.00 -7.07
C CYS A 19 -26.62 12.39 -7.66
N SER A 20 -27.61 13.00 -8.33
CA SER A 20 -27.47 14.37 -8.86
C SER A 20 -27.42 15.47 -7.78
N LEU A 21 -27.90 15.18 -6.57
CA LEU A 21 -27.86 16.11 -5.44
C LEU A 21 -26.52 16.07 -4.69
N ARG A 22 -25.58 15.24 -5.16
CA ARG A 22 -24.22 15.22 -4.64
C ARG A 22 -23.62 16.63 -4.79
N PRO A 23 -23.00 17.19 -3.74
CA PRO A 23 -22.34 18.48 -3.85
C PRO A 23 -21.31 18.49 -4.99
N PRO A 24 -21.12 19.63 -5.69
CA PRO A 24 -20.21 19.70 -6.85
C PRO A 24 -18.77 19.27 -6.55
N TRP A 25 -18.31 19.43 -5.30
CA TRP A 25 -16.98 19.03 -4.84
C TRP A 25 -16.85 17.54 -4.51
N CYS A 26 -17.95 16.78 -4.50
CA CYS A 26 -17.91 15.34 -4.31
C CYS A 26 -17.78 14.69 -5.69
N ILE A 27 -16.54 14.44 -6.08
CA ILE A 27 -16.18 13.80 -7.34
C ILE A 27 -16.42 12.29 -7.20
N THR A 28 -17.16 11.70 -8.13
CA THR A 28 -17.23 10.25 -8.24
C THR A 28 -15.99 9.71 -8.89
N VAL A 29 -15.46 8.63 -8.32
CA VAL A 29 -14.51 7.76 -9.00
C VAL A 29 -15.12 7.34 -10.35
N ASP A 30 -14.46 7.74 -11.42
CA ASP A 30 -14.80 7.42 -12.79
C ASP A 30 -14.34 5.99 -13.13
N SER A 31 -14.68 5.55 -14.34
CA SER A 31 -14.30 4.24 -14.87
C SER A 31 -12.79 4.05 -15.06
N SER A 32 -11.97 5.10 -14.86
CA SER A 32 -10.50 5.03 -14.94
C SER A 32 -9.82 4.51 -13.66
N GLY A 33 -10.60 4.12 -12.64
CA GLY A 33 -10.09 3.20 -11.62
C GLY A 33 -9.36 3.86 -10.46
N ALA A 34 -9.96 4.86 -9.83
CA ALA A 34 -9.72 5.09 -8.41
C ALA A 34 -10.41 3.98 -7.58
N HIS A 35 -10.01 2.72 -7.81
CA HIS A 35 -10.21 1.67 -6.83
C HIS A 35 -9.51 2.12 -5.54
N ALA A 36 -10.16 1.89 -4.41
CA ALA A 36 -9.76 2.33 -3.08
C ALA A 36 -8.47 1.65 -2.58
N ILE A 37 -7.37 1.78 -3.31
CA ILE A 37 -6.04 1.42 -2.88
C ILE A 37 -5.21 2.69 -3.04
N CYS A 38 -5.31 3.59 -2.05
CA CYS A 38 -4.24 4.55 -1.86
C CYS A 38 -3.00 3.73 -1.49
N VAL A 39 -2.18 3.41 -2.50
CA VAL A 39 -0.91 2.71 -2.28
C VAL A 39 0.07 3.75 -1.77
N CYS A 40 0.72 3.47 -0.65
CA CYS A 40 1.79 4.33 -0.17
C CYS A 40 2.94 4.31 -1.18
N GLU A 41 3.28 5.47 -1.73
CA GLU A 41 4.39 5.65 -2.66
C GLU A 41 5.71 5.15 -2.06
N THR A 42 6.00 5.48 -0.80
CA THR A 42 7.21 5.04 -0.09
C THR A 42 7.37 3.52 -0.11
N HIS A 43 6.33 2.78 0.31
CA HIS A 43 6.36 1.32 0.28
C HIS A 43 6.36 0.76 -1.15
N GLN A 44 5.64 1.40 -2.07
CA GLN A 44 5.52 0.90 -3.43
C GLN A 44 6.83 1.08 -4.22
N ASN A 45 7.51 2.21 -4.06
CA ASN A 45 8.81 2.45 -4.68
C ASN A 45 9.87 1.52 -4.13
N LEU A 46 9.89 1.27 -2.81
CA LEU A 46 10.83 0.30 -2.23
C LEU A 46 10.58 -1.12 -2.77
N LYS A 47 9.32 -1.54 -2.93
CA LYS A 47 8.98 -2.84 -3.54
C LYS A 47 9.41 -2.94 -5.00
N LEU A 48 9.25 -1.87 -5.77
CA LEU A 48 9.66 -1.84 -7.16
C LEU A 48 11.17 -1.91 -7.30
N ALA A 49 11.92 -1.24 -6.43
CA ALA A 49 13.37 -1.34 -6.38
C ALA A 49 13.82 -2.74 -5.91
N ALA A 50 13.21 -3.30 -4.87
CA ALA A 50 13.52 -4.66 -4.40
C ALA A 50 13.28 -5.73 -5.49
N ALA A 51 12.30 -5.52 -6.37
CA ALA A 51 12.03 -6.42 -7.50
C ALA A 51 13.07 -6.33 -8.62
N ALA A 52 13.92 -5.30 -8.63
CA ALA A 52 15.02 -5.16 -9.58
C ALA A 52 16.33 -5.81 -9.09
N LEU A 53 16.35 -6.34 -7.86
CA LEU A 53 17.51 -7.05 -7.32
C LEU A 53 17.72 -8.38 -8.06
N PRO A 54 18.98 -8.87 -8.17
CA PRO A 54 19.30 -10.15 -8.79
C PRO A 54 18.59 -11.34 -8.12
N VAL A 55 18.27 -11.21 -6.82
CA VAL A 55 17.56 -12.21 -6.04
C VAL A 55 16.18 -11.68 -5.63
N ARG A 56 15.18 -12.55 -5.69
CA ARG A 56 13.83 -12.26 -5.24
C ARG A 56 13.83 -11.87 -3.75
N THR A 57 13.62 -10.59 -3.49
CA THR A 57 13.70 -10.01 -2.14
C THR A 57 12.40 -9.26 -1.83
N ASP A 58 11.80 -9.49 -0.67
CA ASP A 58 10.69 -8.66 -0.19
C ASP A 58 11.25 -7.38 0.46
N TYR A 59 10.50 -6.27 0.38
CA TYR A 59 10.94 -5.02 1.00
C TYR A 59 11.18 -5.18 2.51
N LYS A 60 10.48 -6.10 3.19
CA LYS A 60 10.69 -6.39 4.60
C LYS A 60 12.05 -7.03 4.87
N ASP A 61 12.58 -7.80 3.93
CA ASP A 61 13.92 -8.39 4.07
C ASP A 61 14.97 -7.29 4.07
N LEU A 62 14.80 -6.26 3.23
CA LEU A 62 15.65 -5.06 3.23
C LEU A 62 15.56 -4.29 4.56
N LEU A 63 14.36 -4.12 5.11
CA LEU A 63 14.21 -3.49 6.43
C LEU A 63 14.95 -4.29 7.52
N LEU A 64 14.86 -5.62 7.50
CA LEU A 64 15.54 -6.49 8.47
C LEU A 64 17.07 -6.49 8.32
N LYS A 65 17.62 -6.03 7.20
CA LYS A 65 19.06 -5.76 7.06
C LYS A 65 19.50 -4.50 7.79
N VAL A 66 18.60 -3.52 7.95
CA VAL A 66 18.89 -2.25 8.63
C VAL A 66 18.56 -2.32 10.12
N VAL A 67 17.50 -3.04 10.49
CA VAL A 67 17.00 -3.08 11.88
C VAL A 67 16.89 -4.49 12.44
N CYS A 68 17.07 -4.66 13.75
CA CYS A 68 16.93 -5.97 14.41
C CYS A 68 15.51 -6.54 14.30
N SER A 69 14.49 -5.67 14.27
CA SER A 69 13.09 -6.07 14.23
C SER A 69 12.23 -4.97 13.64
N THR A 70 11.34 -5.34 12.71
CA THR A 70 10.33 -4.45 12.11
C THR A 70 9.11 -4.22 13.01
N GLU A 71 9.01 -4.97 14.11
CA GLU A 71 7.92 -4.89 15.08
C GLU A 71 8.31 -4.06 16.32
N ASN A 72 9.61 -3.88 16.56
CA ASN A 72 10.11 -3.09 17.67
C ASN A 72 10.14 -1.60 17.32
N ARG A 73 9.43 -0.78 18.11
CA ARG A 73 9.37 0.67 17.93
C ARG A 73 10.74 1.34 17.92
N GLU A 74 11.62 0.99 18.86
CA GLU A 74 12.94 1.62 18.97
C GLU A 74 13.82 1.26 17.77
N CYS A 75 13.73 0.03 17.26
CA CYS A 75 14.39 -0.39 16.04
C CYS A 75 13.90 0.43 14.82
N THR A 76 12.59 0.46 14.58
CA THR A 76 12.00 1.15 13.42
C THR A 76 12.12 2.68 13.47
N LEU A 77 12.41 3.26 14.64
CA LEU A 77 12.61 4.70 14.80
C LEU A 77 14.09 5.08 14.95
N HIS A 78 15.02 4.17 14.63
CA HIS A 78 16.48 4.37 14.71
C HIS A 78 16.98 4.79 16.11
N ARG A 79 16.37 4.25 17.16
CA ARG A 79 16.72 4.49 18.57
C ARG A 79 17.42 3.30 19.23
N CYS A 80 17.45 2.15 18.56
CA CYS A 80 18.16 0.97 19.02
C CYS A 80 19.66 1.08 18.67
N SER A 81 20.53 0.94 19.67
CA SER A 81 22.00 0.94 19.50
C SER A 81 22.56 -0.33 18.85
N ASN A 82 21.77 -1.39 18.77
CA ASN A 82 22.20 -2.72 18.31
C ASN A 82 21.73 -3.02 16.88
N CYS A 83 21.03 -2.08 16.23
CA CYS A 83 20.62 -2.27 14.84
C CYS A 83 21.85 -2.32 13.94
N PRO A 84 21.87 -3.21 12.92
CA PRO A 84 22.99 -3.28 11.97
C PRO A 84 23.25 -1.95 11.26
N GLY A 85 22.19 -1.21 10.97
CA GLY A 85 22.28 0.10 10.33
C GLY A 85 22.38 0.02 8.81
N ILE A 86 22.51 1.19 8.20
CA ILE A 86 22.44 1.31 6.75
C ILE A 86 23.68 0.78 6.02
N ASP A 87 24.84 0.83 6.70
CA ASP A 87 26.10 0.35 6.15
C ASP A 87 26.07 -1.16 5.91
N GLU A 88 25.45 -1.92 6.81
CA GLU A 88 25.26 -3.37 6.65
C GLU A 88 24.39 -3.70 5.42
N LEU A 89 23.32 -2.94 5.20
CA LEU A 89 22.50 -3.08 3.99
C LEU A 89 23.32 -2.76 2.74
N LYS A 90 24.15 -1.72 2.77
CA LYS A 90 24.98 -1.33 1.64
C LYS A 90 25.96 -2.44 1.27
N SER A 91 26.70 -2.97 2.24
CA SER A 91 27.64 -4.08 2.03
C SER A 91 26.94 -5.35 1.54
N TYR A 92 25.75 -5.66 2.07
CA TYR A 92 24.93 -6.77 1.57
C TYR A 92 24.55 -6.60 0.10
N LEU A 93 24.16 -5.38 -0.32
CA LEU A 93 23.78 -5.11 -1.71
C LEU A 93 24.99 -5.15 -2.65
N GLU A 94 26.13 -4.58 -2.25
CA GLU A 94 27.38 -4.66 -3.02
C GLU A 94 27.77 -6.12 -3.28
N GLN A 95 27.74 -6.96 -2.23
CA GLN A 95 28.00 -8.40 -2.38
C GLN A 95 26.96 -9.10 -3.26
N LEU A 96 25.69 -8.72 -3.17
CA LEU A 96 24.63 -9.34 -3.97
C LEU A 96 24.79 -9.09 -5.49
N PHE A 97 25.31 -7.92 -5.87
CA PHE A 97 25.60 -7.61 -7.27
C PHE A 97 26.91 -8.24 -7.75
N ASP A 98 27.93 -8.29 -6.89
CA ASP A 98 29.17 -9.02 -7.16
C ASP A 98 28.91 -10.52 -7.39
N ASP A 99 28.10 -11.15 -6.54
CA ASP A 99 27.65 -12.54 -6.70
C ASP A 99 26.84 -12.79 -7.99
N ALA A 100 26.27 -11.72 -8.57
CA ALA A 100 25.53 -11.74 -9.82
C ALA A 100 26.38 -11.39 -11.05
N ASP A 101 27.70 -11.24 -10.89
CA ASP A 101 28.67 -10.91 -11.94
C ASP A 101 28.34 -9.52 -12.58
N MET A 102 27.92 -8.57 -11.75
CA MET A 102 27.60 -7.18 -12.14
C MET A 102 28.54 -6.17 -11.49
N ASP A 103 29.17 -5.33 -12.31
CA ASP A 103 30.08 -4.28 -11.87
C ASP A 103 29.31 -3.03 -11.38
N LEU A 104 29.99 -2.17 -10.60
CA LEU A 104 29.36 -0.97 -10.02
C LEU A 104 28.91 0.06 -11.08
N ASP A 105 29.49 0.03 -12.27
CA ASP A 105 29.17 0.89 -13.42
C ASP A 105 28.13 0.27 -14.38
N ASP A 106 27.76 -1.00 -14.18
CA ASP A 106 26.64 -1.60 -14.89
C ASP A 106 25.32 -0.88 -14.61
N THR A 107 24.33 -1.06 -15.48
CA THR A 107 23.05 -0.33 -15.39
C THR A 107 21.89 -1.22 -14.99
N ILE A 108 21.03 -0.69 -14.10
CA ILE A 108 19.80 -1.33 -13.63
C ILE A 108 18.60 -0.55 -14.16
N ASN A 109 17.65 -1.28 -14.73
CA ASN A 109 16.40 -0.72 -15.23
C ASN A 109 15.24 -1.13 -14.32
N TYR A 110 14.55 -0.17 -13.74
CA TYR A 110 13.38 -0.42 -12.89
C TYR A 110 12.35 0.71 -13.00
N LYS A 111 11.25 0.60 -12.27
CA LYS A 111 10.18 1.61 -12.27
C LYS A 111 10.06 2.25 -10.89
N ARG A 112 9.74 3.54 -10.85
CA ARG A 112 9.36 4.24 -9.61
C ARG A 112 8.23 5.22 -9.87
N TRP A 113 7.36 5.41 -8.88
CA TRP A 113 6.39 6.50 -8.87
C TRP A 113 7.09 7.82 -8.60
N THR A 114 6.63 8.87 -9.28
CA THR A 114 7.01 10.27 -9.00
C THR A 114 5.79 11.18 -8.99
N HIS A 115 5.89 12.31 -8.29
CA HIS A 115 4.83 13.29 -8.11
C HIS A 115 5.23 14.67 -8.65
N ASP A 116 5.40 14.77 -9.97
CA ASP A 116 5.62 16.05 -10.66
C ASP A 116 4.26 16.65 -11.09
N GLY A 117 3.41 16.99 -10.13
CA GLY A 117 2.05 17.50 -10.35
C GLY A 117 1.00 16.41 -10.64
N GLN A 118 1.37 15.33 -11.31
CA GLN A 118 0.59 14.10 -11.45
C GLN A 118 1.42 12.89 -11.04
N SER A 119 0.78 11.93 -10.35
CA SER A 119 1.41 10.64 -10.04
C SER A 119 1.66 9.86 -11.32
N LYS A 120 2.92 9.63 -11.68
CA LYS A 120 3.30 8.84 -12.84
C LYS A 120 4.25 7.72 -12.44
N LEU A 121 4.09 6.55 -13.07
CA LEU A 121 5.05 5.46 -12.95
C LEU A 121 6.11 5.64 -14.05
N GLN A 122 7.33 5.99 -13.65
CA GLN A 122 8.45 6.29 -14.54
C GLN A 122 9.45 5.13 -14.59
N SER A 123 9.96 4.81 -15.78
CA SER A 123 11.13 3.94 -15.94
C SER A 123 12.41 4.72 -15.65
N VAL A 124 13.28 4.14 -14.85
CA VAL A 124 14.58 4.68 -14.44
C VAL A 124 15.67 3.72 -14.87
N CYS A 125 16.77 4.28 -15.35
CA CYS A 125 18.01 3.58 -15.66
C CYS A 125 19.12 4.31 -14.91
N GLU A 126 19.78 3.63 -13.98
CA GLU A 126 20.87 4.18 -13.18
C GLU A 126 21.97 3.13 -13.00
N THR A 127 23.17 3.56 -12.61
CA THR A 127 24.29 2.64 -12.37
C THR A 127 24.03 1.78 -11.13
N VAL A 128 24.69 0.64 -10.99
CA VAL A 128 24.59 -0.21 -9.79
C VAL A 128 24.94 0.61 -8.53
N VAL A 129 26.00 1.43 -8.57
CA VAL A 129 26.37 2.28 -7.43
C VAL A 129 25.30 3.31 -7.05
N ASP A 130 24.68 3.94 -8.04
CA ASP A 130 23.59 4.91 -7.81
C ASP A 130 22.32 4.21 -7.31
N PHE A 131 22.04 3.01 -7.84
CA PHE A 131 20.93 2.18 -7.43
C PHE A 131 21.06 1.74 -5.97
N ILE A 132 22.22 1.24 -5.56
CA ILE A 132 22.50 0.84 -4.17
C ILE A 132 22.29 2.03 -3.23
N THR A 133 22.83 3.21 -3.60
CA THR A 133 22.67 4.44 -2.81
C THR A 133 21.21 4.86 -2.67
N SER A 134 20.45 4.80 -3.77
CA SER A 134 19.02 5.11 -3.82
C SER A 134 18.18 4.10 -3.02
N LEU A 135 18.54 2.83 -3.09
CA LEU A 135 17.88 1.74 -2.36
C LEU A 135 18.11 1.85 -0.85
N CYS A 136 19.35 2.12 -0.43
CA CYS A 136 19.67 2.41 0.97
C CYS A 136 18.87 3.61 1.49
N THR A 137 18.90 4.73 0.77
CA THR A 137 18.17 5.95 1.16
C THR A 137 16.66 5.71 1.27
N SER A 138 16.08 4.96 0.33
CA SER A 138 14.65 4.64 0.36
C SER A 138 14.29 3.62 1.45
N THR A 139 15.18 2.69 1.77
CA THR A 139 14.99 1.72 2.87
C THR A 139 15.00 2.42 4.23
N ASP A 140 15.95 3.33 4.45
CA ASP A 140 16.04 4.14 5.68
C ASP A 140 14.74 4.94 5.89
N LYS A 141 14.31 5.70 4.88
CA LYS A 141 13.02 6.44 4.88
C LYS A 141 11.77 5.57 4.99
N THR A 142 11.86 4.28 4.65
CA THR A 142 10.71 3.38 4.77
C THR A 142 10.63 2.78 6.17
N THR A 143 11.74 2.74 6.90
CA THR A 143 11.83 2.10 8.22
C THR A 143 10.94 2.78 9.26
N ASP A 144 11.01 4.10 9.36
CA ASP A 144 10.17 4.92 10.25
C ASP A 144 8.72 5.03 9.74
N HIS A 145 8.55 5.15 8.43
CA HIS A 145 7.26 5.20 7.79
C HIS A 145 6.47 3.89 7.99
N HIS A 146 7.16 2.75 7.98
CA HIS A 146 6.56 1.43 8.20
C HIS A 146 5.84 1.38 9.55
N PHE A 147 6.53 1.80 10.62
CA PHE A 147 5.94 1.86 11.95
C PHE A 147 4.78 2.86 12.01
N THR A 148 5.00 4.08 11.49
CA THR A 148 4.00 5.15 11.55
C THR A 148 2.72 4.77 10.83
N ALA A 149 2.80 4.24 9.61
CA ALA A 149 1.66 3.80 8.83
C ALA A 149 0.89 2.66 9.52
N LYS A 150 1.61 1.71 10.14
CA LYS A 150 1.01 0.60 10.89
C LYS A 150 0.28 1.10 12.15
N ALA A 151 0.92 1.98 12.92
CA ALA A 151 0.34 2.57 14.12
C ALA A 151 -0.92 3.39 13.79
N GLN A 152 -0.85 4.26 12.76
CA GLN A 152 -1.99 5.03 12.28
C GLN A 152 -3.14 4.12 11.83
N SER A 153 -2.83 3.08 11.05
CA SER A 153 -3.84 2.12 10.57
C SER A 153 -4.53 1.39 11.72
N SER A 154 -3.75 0.95 12.72
CA SER A 154 -4.28 0.30 13.91
C SER A 154 -5.20 1.23 14.72
N TYR A 155 -4.76 2.46 14.94
CA TYR A 155 -5.53 3.47 15.67
C TYR A 155 -6.83 3.84 14.94
N LEU A 156 -6.77 4.06 13.62
CA LEU A 156 -7.96 4.35 12.81
C LEU A 156 -8.94 3.16 12.78
N ARG A 157 -8.44 1.93 12.79
CA ARG A 157 -9.28 0.73 12.92
C ARG A 157 -9.99 0.70 14.29
N HIS A 158 -9.24 0.95 15.36
CA HIS A 158 -9.81 1.03 16.71
C HIS A 158 -10.91 2.11 16.80
N LEU A 159 -10.66 3.32 16.26
CA LEU A 159 -11.70 4.36 16.21
C LEU A 159 -12.93 3.93 15.42
N LYS A 160 -12.75 3.25 14.27
CA LYS A 160 -13.90 2.72 13.48
C LYS A 160 -14.76 1.75 14.28
N GLU A 161 -14.15 0.93 15.13
CA GLU A 161 -14.84 -0.07 15.96
C GLU A 161 -15.52 0.55 17.19
N CYS A 162 -14.90 1.58 17.78
CA CYS A 162 -15.36 2.20 19.03
C CYS A 162 -16.29 3.41 18.85
N LEU A 163 -16.33 4.05 17.67
CA LEU A 163 -17.20 5.21 17.42
C LEU A 163 -18.69 4.80 17.40
N PRO A 164 -19.53 5.32 18.32
CA PRO A 164 -20.95 4.95 18.44
C PRO A 164 -21.77 5.18 17.16
N VAL A 165 -21.36 6.16 16.35
CA VAL A 165 -22.06 6.57 15.12
C VAL A 165 -21.79 5.60 13.96
N LEU A 166 -20.64 4.91 13.94
CA LEU A 166 -20.26 4.01 12.83
C LEU A 166 -20.85 2.59 12.96
N ARG A 167 -21.24 2.15 14.16
CA ARG A 167 -21.98 0.88 14.35
C ARG A 167 -23.29 0.84 13.54
N LYS A 168 -23.97 1.97 13.35
CA LYS A 168 -25.19 2.05 12.53
C LYS A 168 -24.94 2.06 11.02
N PHE A 169 -23.74 2.45 10.57
CA PHE A 169 -23.43 2.59 9.14
C PHE A 169 -22.68 1.39 8.53
N PHE A 170 -21.84 0.69 9.30
CA PHE A 170 -20.96 -0.34 8.76
C PHE A 170 -21.47 -1.79 8.88
N CYS A 171 -22.42 -2.08 9.78
CA CYS A 171 -22.92 -3.44 10.00
C CYS A 171 -23.72 -4.04 8.81
N HIS A 172 -23.89 -3.30 7.71
CA HIS A 172 -24.62 -3.76 6.52
C HIS A 172 -23.80 -3.84 5.23
N CYS A 173 -22.53 -3.40 5.24
CA CYS A 173 -21.67 -3.49 4.04
C CYS A 173 -21.00 -4.85 3.87
N GLN A 174 -20.86 -5.65 4.93
CA GLN A 174 -20.27 -7.00 4.82
C GLN A 174 -21.20 -8.03 4.15
N SER A 175 -22.50 -7.74 4.05
CA SER A 175 -23.50 -8.60 3.40
C SER A 175 -23.50 -8.51 1.86
N PHE A 176 -22.68 -7.64 1.25
CA PHE A 176 -22.64 -7.46 -0.22
C PHE A 176 -21.53 -8.25 -0.93
N ASN A 177 -20.70 -9.02 -0.21
CA ASN A 177 -19.64 -9.86 -0.78
C ASN A 177 -19.94 -11.37 -0.66
N LYS A 178 -21.22 -11.78 -0.71
CA LYS A 178 -21.55 -13.16 -1.06
C LYS A 178 -21.88 -13.21 -2.56
N PRO A 179 -21.16 -13.98 -3.38
CA PRO A 179 -21.59 -14.24 -4.75
C PRO A 179 -22.97 -14.92 -4.71
N PRO A 180 -23.84 -14.67 -5.70
CA PRO A 180 -25.14 -15.33 -5.75
C PRO A 180 -24.93 -16.84 -5.88
N GLU A 181 -25.51 -17.58 -4.95
CA GLU A 181 -25.65 -19.04 -5.01
C GLU A 181 -26.46 -19.35 -6.27
N LYS A 182 -25.82 -19.93 -7.28
CA LYS A 182 -26.53 -20.42 -8.46
C LYS A 182 -27.39 -21.60 -8.01
N GLU A 183 -28.70 -21.40 -7.98
CA GLU A 183 -29.68 -22.48 -7.87
C GLU A 183 -29.40 -23.49 -9.01
N ARG A 184 -29.04 -24.71 -8.63
CA ARG A 184 -28.99 -25.85 -9.56
C ARG A 184 -30.43 -26.25 -9.89
N PRO A 185 -30.78 -26.49 -11.17
CA PRO A 185 -32.09 -27.05 -11.50
C PRO A 185 -32.19 -28.46 -10.93
N ILE A 186 -33.28 -28.70 -10.20
CA ILE A 186 -33.70 -30.01 -9.73
C ILE A 186 -34.19 -30.76 -10.97
N TYR A 187 -33.46 -31.78 -11.40
CA TYR A 187 -34.02 -32.82 -12.27
C TYR A 187 -34.99 -33.64 -11.41
N LEU A 188 -36.27 -33.59 -11.76
CA LEU A 188 -37.25 -34.57 -11.28
C LEU A 188 -37.12 -35.81 -12.17
N ASP A 189 -36.60 -36.88 -11.61
CA ASP A 189 -36.86 -38.24 -12.09
C ASP A 189 -38.32 -38.59 -11.77
N GLY A 190 -39.07 -39.02 -12.78
CA GLY A 190 -40.46 -39.47 -12.68
C GLY A 190 -41.22 -39.30 -13.98
#